data_AF-A0A850IJQ1-F1
#
_entry.id   AF-A0A850IJQ1-F1
#
_cell.length_a   1.000
_cell.length_b   1.000
_cell.length_c   1.000
_cell.angle_alpha   90.00
_cell.angle_beta   90.00
_cell.angle_gamma   90.00
#
_symmetry.space_group_name_H-M   'P 1'
#
loop_
_entity.id
_entity.type
_entity.pdbx_description
1 polymer ?
#
loop_
_entity_poly.entity_id
_entity_poly.type
_entity_poly.pdbx_seq_one_letter_code
_entity_poly.pdbx_strand_id
1 'polypeptide(L)'
;MTIPFEKLKARLLANPKVKVEYDALAPEFEIAAELVRARQRAGLSQSELAARMGTSQSTVARLESGQTLPSTKTLLRFAKATGSKFQIRLSAA
;
A
#
# COMPACT_ATOMS: atom_id res chain seq x y z
N MET A 1 2.28 -26.15 -14.90
CA MET A 1 2.73 -25.01 -15.74
C MET A 1 2.77 -23.75 -14.89
N THR A 2 3.91 -23.07 -14.80
CA THR A 2 4.04 -21.74 -14.19
C THR A 2 4.01 -20.67 -15.29
N ILE A 3 3.35 -19.55 -15.02
CA ILE A 3 3.32 -18.39 -15.93
C ILE A 3 3.90 -17.18 -15.18
N PRO A 4 4.79 -16.38 -15.81
CA PRO A 4 5.29 -15.15 -15.19
C PRO A 4 4.15 -14.17 -14.87
N PHE A 5 4.23 -13.50 -13.72
CA PHE A 5 3.18 -12.57 -13.26
C PHE A 5 2.92 -11.46 -14.28
N GLU A 6 3.96 -10.86 -14.86
CA GLU A 6 3.82 -9.80 -15.87
C GLU A 6 3.03 -10.28 -17.10
N LYS A 7 3.28 -11.51 -17.55
CA LYS A 7 2.56 -12.10 -18.68
C LYS A 7 1.10 -12.38 -18.33
N LEU A 8 0.82 -12.83 -17.11
CA LEU A 8 -0.54 -13.03 -16.62
C LEU A 8 -1.28 -11.69 -16.50
N LYS A 9 -0.65 -10.67 -15.90
CA LYS A 9 -1.21 -9.33 -15.71
C LYS A 9 -1.57 -8.70 -17.05
N ALA A 10 -0.65 -8.70 -18.02
CA ALA A 10 -0.91 -8.17 -19.36
C ALA A 10 -2.11 -8.86 -20.03
N ARG A 11 -2.23 -10.18 -19.91
CA ARG A 11 -3.36 -10.94 -20.44
C ARG A 11 -4.69 -10.58 -19.76
N LEU A 12 -4.69 -10.39 -18.45
CA LEU A 12 -5.90 -10.04 -17.69
C LEU A 12 -6.36 -8.61 -17.97
N LEU A 13 -5.43 -7.66 -18.03
CA LEU A 13 -5.72 -6.25 -18.33
C LEU A 13 -6.17 -6.01 -19.78
N ALA A 14 -5.99 -6.97 -20.68
CA ALA A 14 -6.57 -6.91 -22.02
C ALA A 14 -8.11 -7.01 -22.00
N ASN A 15 -8.72 -7.51 -20.92
CA ASN A 15 -10.17 -7.50 -20.75
C ASN A 15 -10.62 -6.12 -20.22
N PRO A 16 -11.47 -5.37 -20.95
CA PRO A 16 -11.91 -4.03 -20.54
C PRO A 16 -12.56 -3.98 -19.15
N LYS A 17 -13.34 -5.01 -18.78
CA LYS A 17 -13.96 -5.07 -17.44
C LYS A 17 -12.91 -5.18 -16.34
N VAL A 18 -11.91 -6.03 -16.55
CA VAL A 18 -10.80 -6.18 -15.60
C VAL A 18 -9.98 -4.90 -15.51
N LYS A 19 -9.76 -4.24 -16.65
CA LYS A 19 -9.03 -2.97 -16.69
C LYS A 19 -9.74 -1.88 -15.89
N VAL A 20 -11.05 -1.72 -16.08
CA VAL A 20 -11.85 -0.71 -15.36
C VAL A 20 -11.78 -0.94 -13.86
N GLU A 21 -12.00 -2.17 -13.38
CA GLU A 21 -11.91 -2.48 -11.95
C GLU A 21 -10.48 -2.34 -11.41
N TYR A 22 -9.46 -2.68 -12.20
CA TYR A 22 -8.06 -2.52 -11.81
C TYR A 22 -7.66 -1.05 -11.69
N ASP A 23 -8.07 -0.22 -12.65
CA ASP A 23 -7.81 1.22 -12.63
C ASP A 23 -8.57 1.89 -11.46
N ALA A 24 -9.77 1.42 -11.12
CA ALA A 24 -10.54 1.92 -9.99
C ALA A 24 -9.85 1.71 -8.63
N LEU A 25 -8.97 0.71 -8.51
CA LEU A 25 -8.16 0.43 -7.31
C LEU A 25 -6.84 1.24 -7.25
N ALA A 26 -6.56 2.09 -8.25
CA ALA A 26 -5.33 2.87 -8.29
C ALA A 26 -5.10 3.71 -7.01
N PRO A 27 -6.08 4.40 -6.42
CA PRO A 27 -5.86 5.19 -5.21
C PRO A 27 -5.38 4.36 -4.01
N GLU A 28 -5.93 3.16 -3.81
CA GLU A 28 -5.54 2.25 -2.75
C GLU A 28 -4.10 1.75 -2.94
N PHE A 29 -3.73 1.41 -4.18
CA PHE A 29 -2.38 1.00 -4.50
C PHE A 29 -1.35 2.12 -4.35
N GLU A 30 -1.71 3.36 -4.66
CA GLU A 30 -0.83 4.52 -4.46
C GLU A 30 -0.54 4.75 -2.98
N ILE A 31 -1.57 4.70 -2.13
CA ILE A 31 -1.41 4.83 -0.68
C ILE A 31 -0.54 3.70 -0.15
N ALA A 32 -0.85 2.45 -0.52
CA ALA A 32 -0.09 1.27 -0.10
C ALA A 32 1.39 1.36 -0.51
N ALA A 33 1.66 1.79 -1.74
CA ALA A 33 3.01 1.97 -2.25
C ALA A 33 3.78 3.04 -1.46
N GLU A 34 3.15 4.14 -1.06
CA GLU A 34 3.81 5.12 -0.18
C GLU A 34 4.07 4.58 1.22
N LEU A 35 3.18 3.77 1.79
CA LEU A 35 3.42 3.13 3.09
C LEU A 35 4.64 2.20 3.03
N VAL A 36 4.75 1.39 1.98
CA VAL A 36 5.93 0.54 1.73
C VAL A 36 7.20 1.39 1.61
N ARG A 37 7.17 2.46 0.80
CA ARG A 37 8.32 3.37 0.64
C ARG A 37 8.71 4.02 1.96
N ALA A 38 7.75 4.48 2.76
CA ALA A 38 8.00 5.08 4.07
C ALA A 38 8.68 4.09 5.03
N ARG A 39 8.20 2.84 5.07
CA ARG A 39 8.83 1.77 5.85
C ARG A 39 10.26 1.48 5.38
N GLN A 40 10.47 1.37 4.07
CA GLN A 40 11.78 1.10 3.49
C GLN A 40 12.77 2.23 3.76
N ARG A 41 12.36 3.50 3.64
CA ARG A 41 13.18 4.67 4.01
C ARG A 41 13.59 4.65 5.48
N ALA A 42 12.72 4.14 6.35
CA ALA A 42 13.01 3.96 7.77
C ALA A 42 13.90 2.74 8.08
N GLY A 43 14.25 1.94 7.08
CA GLY A 43 15.08 0.73 7.25
C GLY A 43 14.42 -0.39 8.03
N LEU A 44 13.08 -0.42 8.09
CA LEU A 44 12.33 -1.38 8.91
C LEU A 44 11.79 -2.55 8.09
N SER A 45 11.80 -3.74 8.65
CA SER A 45 10.93 -4.84 8.25
C SER A 45 9.48 -4.59 8.67
N GLN A 46 8.54 -5.38 8.13
CA GLN A 46 7.13 -5.28 8.53
C GLN A 46 6.91 -5.63 10.01
N SER A 47 7.66 -6.59 10.55
CA SER A 47 7.58 -7.00 11.97
C SER A 47 8.12 -5.92 12.89
N GLU A 48 9.25 -5.28 12.55
CA GLU A 48 9.79 -4.16 13.33
C GLU A 48 8.86 -2.96 13.32
N LEU A 49 8.27 -2.63 12.16
CA LEU A 49 7.27 -1.57 12.09
C LEU A 49 6.02 -1.92 12.93
N ALA A 50 5.56 -3.17 12.86
CA ALA A 50 4.43 -3.63 13.65
C ALA A 50 4.69 -3.49 15.16
N ALA A 51 5.90 -3.85 15.62
CA ALA A 51 6.31 -3.67 17.00
C ALA A 51 6.30 -2.18 17.39
N ARG A 52 6.85 -1.28 16.57
CA ARG A 52 6.82 0.17 16.82
C ARG A 52 5.42 0.75 16.82
N MET A 53 4.54 0.21 15.99
CA MET A 53 3.14 0.62 15.94
C MET A 53 2.32 0.02 17.09
N GLY A 54 2.79 -1.03 17.77
CA GLY A 54 1.98 -1.78 18.74
C GLY A 54 0.83 -2.53 18.06
N THR A 55 1.13 -3.25 16.97
CA THR A 55 0.17 -4.05 16.21
C THR A 55 0.84 -5.33 15.67
N SER A 56 0.12 -6.15 14.91
CA SER A 56 0.67 -7.38 14.30
C SER A 56 1.35 -7.12 12.96
N GLN A 57 2.32 -7.97 12.59
CA GLN A 57 2.90 -7.95 11.24
C GLN A 57 1.82 -8.12 10.17
N SER A 58 0.83 -9.00 10.39
CA SER A 58 -0.30 -9.20 9.47
C SER A 58 -1.13 -7.92 9.26
N THR A 59 -1.24 -7.08 10.29
CA THR A 59 -1.89 -5.77 10.16
C THR A 59 -1.07 -4.85 9.27
N VAL A 60 0.24 -4.75 9.48
CA VAL A 60 1.13 -3.96 8.61
C VAL A 60 1.10 -4.47 7.17
N ALA A 61 1.15 -5.79 6.96
CA ALA A 61 1.06 -6.38 5.63
C ALA A 61 -0.26 -6.06 4.92
N ARG A 62 -1.38 -6.01 5.65
CA ARG A 62 -2.69 -5.59 5.11
C ARG A 62 -2.71 -4.11 4.73
N LEU A 63 -2.05 -3.25 5.52
CA LEU A 63 -1.90 -1.83 5.18
C LEU A 63 -1.05 -1.64 3.91
N GLU A 64 0.02 -2.41 3.78
CA GLU A 64 0.94 -2.34 2.64
C GLU A 64 0.43 -3.04 1.38
N SER A 65 -0.63 -3.84 1.46
CA SER A 65 -1.20 -4.55 0.30
C SER A 65 -2.22 -3.74 -0.49
N GLY A 66 -2.73 -2.64 0.07
CA GLY A 66 -3.81 -1.87 -0.54
C GLY A 66 -5.17 -2.56 -0.49
N GLN A 67 -5.31 -3.69 0.20
CA GLN A 67 -6.60 -4.40 0.31
C GLN A 67 -7.66 -3.59 1.08
N THR A 68 -7.23 -2.69 1.95
CA THR A 68 -8.13 -1.88 2.77
C THR A 68 -7.57 -0.47 2.92
N LEU A 69 -8.42 0.54 2.75
CA LEU A 69 -8.07 1.92 3.03
C LEU A 69 -7.82 2.13 4.54
N PRO A 70 -6.61 2.56 4.95
CA PRO A 70 -6.36 2.91 6.34
C PRO A 70 -7.13 4.17 6.74
N SER A 71 -7.58 4.20 7.99
CA SER A 71 -8.05 5.46 8.59
C SER A 71 -6.91 6.48 8.68
N THR A 72 -7.25 7.78 8.68
CA THR A 72 -6.28 8.85 8.92
C THR A 72 -5.52 8.67 10.24
N LYS A 73 -6.17 8.15 11.28
CA LYS A 73 -5.53 7.82 12.56
C LYS A 73 -4.44 6.75 12.40
N THR A 74 -4.68 5.76 11.56
CA THR A 74 -3.69 4.72 11.23
C THR A 74 -2.51 5.32 10.46
N LEU A 75 -2.78 6.19 9.48
CA LEU A 75 -1.74 6.88 8.71
C LEU A 75 -0.82 7.73 9.60
N LEU A 76 -1.40 8.47 10.56
CA LEU A 76 -0.63 9.27 11.53
C LEU A 76 0.26 8.39 12.42
N ARG A 77 -0.25 7.25 12.91
CA ARG A 77 0.55 6.28 13.69
C ARG A 77 1.68 5.68 12.87
N PHE A 78 1.40 5.33 11.61
CA PHE A 78 2.38 4.79 10.67
C PHE A 78 3.50 5.80 10.41
N ALA A 79 3.14 7.05 10.16
CA ALA A 79 4.09 8.15 9.98
C ALA A 79 4.99 8.32 11.21
N LYS A 80 4.40 8.35 12.41
CA LYS A 80 5.17 8.40 13.67
C LYS A 80 6.14 7.21 13.81
N ALA A 81 5.70 5.99 13.53
CA ALA A 81 6.52 4.78 13.70
C ALA A 81 7.67 4.67 12.69
N THR A 82 7.50 5.28 11.50
CA THR A 82 8.52 5.35 10.44
C THR A 82 9.39 6.61 10.52
N GLY A 83 9.09 7.55 11.42
CA GLY A 83 9.74 8.87 11.45
C GLY A 83 9.39 9.76 10.25
N SER A 84 8.32 9.45 9.53
CA SER A 84 7.83 10.23 8.39
C SER A 84 6.94 11.40 8.86
N LYS A 85 6.90 12.47 8.06
CA LYS A 85 5.90 13.53 8.20
C LYS A 85 4.69 13.24 7.33
N PHE A 86 3.50 13.15 7.93
CA PHE A 86 2.25 13.00 7.18
C PHE A 86 1.82 14.34 6.56
N GLN A 87 1.52 14.35 5.27
CA GLN A 87 1.02 15.51 4.52
C GLN A 87 -0.13 15.08 3.60
N ILE A 88 -1.17 15.90 3.49
CA ILE A 88 -2.27 15.72 2.54
C ILE A 88 -2.22 16.87 1.54
N ARG A 89 -2.35 16.57 0.24
CA ARG A 89 -2.45 17.55 -0.84
C ARG A 89 -3.61 17.15 -1.75
N LEU A 90 -4.42 18.13 -2.15
CA LEU A 90 -5.45 17.98 -3.18
C LEU A 90 -4.98 18.77 -4.40
N SER A 91 -5.20 18.25 -5.59
CA SER A 91 -4.91 18.92 -6.86
C SER A 91 -6.14 18.93 -7.76
N ALA A 92 -6.11 19.77 -8.80
CA ALA A 92 -7.18 19.81 -9.79
C ALA A 92 -7.34 18.44 -10.49
N ALA A 93 -8.59 18.15 -10.90
CA ALA A 93 -8.97 16.97 -11.66
C ALA A 93 -8.50 17.06 -13.12
#